data_AF-A0A6A3AKG7-F1
#
_entry.id   AF-A0A6A3AKG7-F1
#
_cell.length_a   1.000
_cell.length_b   1.000
_cell.length_c   1.000
_cell.angle_alpha   90.00
_cell.angle_beta   90.00
_cell.angle_gamma   90.00
#
_symmetry.space_group_name_H-M   'P 1'
#
loop_
_entity.id
_entity.type
_entity.pdbx_description
1 polymer ?
#
loop_
_entity_poly.entity_id
_entity_poly.type
_entity_poly.pdbx_seq_one_letter_code
_entity_poly.pdbx_strand_id
1 'polypeptide(L)'
;MDPNVMEAKVVVSSCGHDGPFGATGVKRLKSIGMIDSVSGMKALDMNTAEDAIVTLTREIVPRMIVTGMEVAEINGSPRIGPTFGAMMISGQKAAHLALKALGLPNALDGTYPGSIHPELILAAAVSAETANA
;
A
#
# COMPACT_ATOMS: atom_id res chain seq x y z
N MET A 1 4.94 27.80 -13.87
CA MET A 1 3.80 27.99 -12.96
C MET A 1 3.95 26.95 -11.88
N ASP A 2 4.01 27.36 -10.62
CA ASP A 2 4.21 26.45 -9.49
C ASP A 2 2.87 25.83 -9.05
N PRO A 3 2.88 24.60 -8.52
CA PRO A 3 1.66 23.95 -8.02
C PRO A 3 1.18 24.57 -6.70
N ASN A 4 -0.05 24.26 -6.30
CA ASN A 4 -0.55 24.53 -4.95
C ASN A 4 -0.12 23.41 -3.98
N VAL A 5 -0.32 23.61 -2.67
CA VAL A 5 0.09 22.67 -1.62
C VAL A 5 -1.10 22.19 -0.76
N MET A 6 -1.00 20.96 -0.25
CA MET A 6 -1.94 20.38 0.71
C MET A 6 -1.15 19.65 1.81
N GLU A 7 -1.31 20.08 3.05
CA GLU A 7 -0.71 19.41 4.21
C GLU A 7 -1.58 18.24 4.68
N ALA A 8 -0.94 17.15 5.12
CA ALA A 8 -1.62 15.97 5.65
C ALA A 8 -0.82 15.30 6.76
N LYS A 9 -1.52 14.72 7.76
CA LYS A 9 -0.89 13.95 8.85
C LYS A 9 -0.35 12.59 8.38
N VAL A 10 -1.02 12.01 7.38
CA VAL A 10 -0.73 10.72 6.74
C VAL A 10 -1.17 10.84 5.29
N VAL A 11 -0.37 10.32 4.35
CA VAL A 11 -0.71 10.20 2.93
C VAL A 11 -0.87 8.72 2.60
N VAL A 12 -1.95 8.36 1.91
CA VAL A 12 -2.15 7.02 1.34
C VAL A 12 -2.01 7.15 -0.18
N SER A 13 -0.90 6.66 -0.72
CA SER A 13 -0.63 6.63 -2.17
C SER A 13 -1.21 5.36 -2.78
N SER A 14 -2.11 5.55 -3.73
CA SER A 14 -2.83 4.49 -4.42
C SER A 14 -2.88 4.77 -5.93
N CYS A 15 -1.75 5.18 -6.51
CA CYS A 15 -1.66 5.70 -7.89
C CYS A 15 -1.62 4.62 -8.97
N GLY A 16 -1.95 3.36 -8.64
CA GLY A 16 -1.87 2.24 -9.57
C GLY A 16 -0.44 1.91 -10.02
N HIS A 17 -0.30 1.16 -11.11
CA HIS A 17 1.00 0.76 -11.68
C HIS A 17 1.52 1.79 -12.70
N ASP A 18 2.69 1.55 -13.29
CA ASP A 18 3.37 2.46 -14.22
C ASP A 18 2.48 2.96 -15.39
N GLY A 19 2.71 4.21 -15.79
CA GLY A 19 1.93 5.00 -16.75
C GLY A 19 2.15 6.51 -16.54
N PRO A 20 1.49 7.40 -17.31
CA PRO A 20 1.69 8.85 -17.22
C PRO A 20 1.40 9.45 -15.85
N PHE A 21 0.37 8.93 -15.17
CA PHE A 21 0.01 9.27 -13.77
C PHE A 21 0.21 8.08 -12.82
N GLY A 22 0.75 7.00 -13.36
CA GLY A 22 0.91 5.74 -12.69
C GLY A 22 2.08 5.75 -11.73
N ALA A 23 1.88 5.20 -10.53
CA ALA A 23 2.93 5.01 -9.54
C ALA A 23 3.68 6.31 -9.14
N THR A 24 2.99 7.45 -9.21
CA THR A 24 3.60 8.77 -8.97
C THR A 24 4.24 8.88 -7.60
N GLY A 25 3.63 8.31 -6.55
CA GLY A 25 4.15 8.37 -5.19
C GLY A 25 5.50 7.68 -5.08
N VAL A 26 5.59 6.41 -5.46
CA VAL A 26 6.83 5.61 -5.36
C VAL A 26 7.93 6.12 -6.31
N LYS A 27 7.57 6.56 -7.51
CA LYS A 27 8.53 7.21 -8.43
C LYS A 27 9.08 8.50 -7.84
N ARG A 28 8.25 9.30 -7.18
CA ARG A 28 8.69 10.54 -6.54
C ARG A 28 9.65 10.24 -5.40
N LEU A 29 9.33 9.29 -4.52
CA LEU A 29 10.21 8.85 -3.43
C LEU A 29 11.61 8.46 -3.93
N LYS A 30 11.69 7.70 -5.03
CA LYS A 30 12.97 7.36 -5.67
C LYS A 30 13.70 8.60 -6.19
N SER A 31 13.01 9.49 -6.88
CA SER A 31 13.63 10.69 -7.48
C SER A 31 14.22 11.66 -6.45
N ILE A 32 13.75 11.62 -5.20
CA ILE A 32 14.25 12.45 -4.09
C ILE A 32 15.16 11.69 -3.14
N GLY A 33 15.49 10.42 -3.44
CA GLY A 33 16.42 9.61 -2.65
C GLY A 33 15.86 9.14 -1.30
N MET A 34 14.53 9.07 -1.14
CA MET A 34 13.91 8.52 0.07
C MET A 34 13.78 6.99 0.03
N ILE A 35 13.89 6.39 -1.16
CA ILE A 35 14.02 4.95 -1.37
C ILE A 35 15.06 4.71 -2.45
N ASP A 36 15.78 3.59 -2.37
CA ASP A 36 16.87 3.29 -3.29
C ASP A 36 16.37 2.81 -4.66
N SER A 37 15.25 2.07 -4.68
CA SER A 37 14.77 1.41 -5.88
C SER A 37 13.25 1.41 -6.03
N VAL A 38 12.83 1.29 -7.29
CA VAL A 38 11.45 0.98 -7.72
C VAL A 38 11.67 -0.12 -8.75
N SER A 39 11.40 -1.36 -8.34
CA SER A 39 11.77 -2.56 -9.09
C SER A 39 10.91 -2.77 -10.35
N GLY A 40 9.73 -2.14 -10.39
CA GLY A 40 8.77 -2.25 -11.47
C GLY A 40 7.90 -3.50 -11.36
N MET A 41 6.62 -3.36 -11.71
CA MET A 41 5.67 -4.47 -11.73
C MET A 41 6.14 -5.60 -12.67
N LYS A 42 6.04 -6.85 -12.23
CA LYS A 42 6.44 -8.03 -13.02
C LYS A 42 5.29 -8.61 -13.87
N ALA A 43 5.59 -9.69 -14.59
CA ALA A 43 4.64 -10.47 -15.36
C ALA A 43 3.44 -10.95 -14.52
N LEU A 44 2.38 -11.40 -15.19
CA LEU A 44 1.13 -11.80 -14.55
C LEU A 44 1.25 -13.17 -13.89
N ASP A 45 0.94 -13.21 -12.60
CA ASP A 45 0.71 -14.42 -11.81
C ASP A 45 -0.28 -14.07 -10.71
N MET A 46 -1.55 -14.41 -10.92
CA MET A 46 -2.66 -13.94 -10.09
C MET A 46 -2.55 -14.45 -8.65
N ASN A 47 -2.22 -15.73 -8.47
CA ASN A 47 -2.16 -16.36 -7.15
C ASN A 47 -1.08 -15.70 -6.29
N THR A 48 0.12 -15.55 -6.84
CA THR A 48 1.23 -14.89 -6.12
C THR A 48 0.98 -13.40 -5.94
N ALA A 49 0.42 -12.72 -6.95
CA ALA A 49 0.22 -11.28 -6.92
C ALA A 49 -0.80 -10.85 -5.87
N GLU A 50 -1.95 -11.52 -5.76
CA GLU A 50 -3.01 -11.07 -4.85
C GLU A 50 -2.53 -11.07 -3.39
N ASP A 51 -1.89 -12.16 -2.96
CA ASP A 51 -1.33 -12.28 -1.61
C ASP A 51 -0.17 -11.29 -1.38
N ALA A 52 0.71 -11.12 -2.37
CA ALA A 52 1.85 -10.21 -2.27
C ALA A 52 1.41 -8.76 -2.09
N ILE A 53 0.42 -8.29 -2.85
CA ILE A 53 -0.05 -6.90 -2.76
C ILE A 53 -0.64 -6.61 -1.37
N VAL A 54 -1.48 -7.50 -0.86
CA VAL A 54 -2.09 -7.36 0.47
C VAL A 54 -1.02 -7.40 1.57
N THR A 55 -0.08 -8.34 1.48
CA THR A 55 1.00 -8.49 2.46
C THR A 55 1.94 -7.30 2.48
N LEU A 56 2.33 -6.79 1.31
CA LEU A 56 3.33 -5.73 1.17
C LEU A 56 2.77 -4.31 1.28
N THR A 57 1.44 -4.15 1.32
CA THR A 57 0.79 -2.88 1.67
C THR A 57 1.23 -2.45 3.06
N ARG A 58 1.91 -1.30 3.15
CA ARG A 58 2.55 -0.80 4.38
C ARG A 58 2.88 0.69 4.27
N GLU A 59 3.31 1.26 5.39
CA GLU A 59 4.00 2.55 5.44
C GLU A 59 5.42 2.38 4.88
N ILE A 60 5.71 3.01 3.74
CA ILE A 60 7.00 2.85 3.03
C ILE A 60 8.06 3.78 3.61
N VAL A 61 7.67 5.03 3.88
CA VAL A 61 8.45 6.03 4.61
C VAL A 61 7.53 6.66 5.67
N PRO A 62 8.07 7.30 6.72
CA PRO A 62 7.24 7.88 7.77
C PRO A 62 6.11 8.74 7.20
N ARG A 63 4.87 8.35 7.54
CA ARG A 63 3.58 8.95 7.16
C ARG A 63 3.18 8.85 5.70
N MET A 64 3.81 7.98 4.90
CA MET A 64 3.36 7.66 3.54
C MET A 64 3.13 6.15 3.38
N ILE A 65 1.86 5.77 3.27
CA ILE A 65 1.41 4.40 3.04
C ILE A 65 1.23 4.18 1.54
N VAL A 66 1.67 3.04 1.03
CA VAL A 66 1.44 2.63 -0.37
C VAL A 66 0.51 1.42 -0.39
N THR A 67 -0.49 1.46 -1.27
CA THR A 67 -1.55 0.45 -1.40
C THR A 67 -1.91 0.19 -2.86
N GLY A 68 -2.61 -0.92 -3.12
CA GLY A 68 -3.03 -1.33 -4.46
C GLY A 68 -1.86 -1.71 -5.36
N MET A 69 -2.05 -1.58 -6.67
CA MET A 69 -1.04 -1.95 -7.67
C MET A 69 0.25 -1.11 -7.61
N GLU A 70 0.24 0.04 -6.94
CA GLU A 70 1.47 0.82 -6.71
C GLU A 70 2.47 0.06 -5.81
N VAL A 71 1.99 -0.87 -4.97
CA VAL A 71 2.83 -1.80 -4.21
C VAL A 71 3.67 -2.68 -5.14
N ALA A 72 3.11 -3.13 -6.27
CA ALA A 72 3.83 -3.96 -7.23
C ALA A 72 5.05 -3.24 -7.82
N GLU A 73 4.92 -1.93 -8.04
CA GLU A 73 5.97 -1.10 -8.65
C GLU A 73 7.17 -0.94 -7.73
N ILE A 74 6.94 -0.66 -6.46
CA ILE A 74 8.04 -0.53 -5.50
C ILE A 74 8.67 -1.90 -5.19
N ASN A 75 7.86 -2.94 -4.98
CA ASN A 75 8.34 -4.24 -4.51
C ASN A 75 8.70 -5.26 -5.61
N GLY A 76 8.41 -4.97 -6.87
CA GLY A 76 8.68 -5.92 -7.96
C GLY A 76 7.81 -7.17 -7.91
N SER A 77 6.53 -7.02 -7.51
CA SER A 77 5.56 -8.12 -7.42
C SER A 77 4.94 -8.42 -8.79
N PRO A 78 4.45 -9.66 -9.03
CA PRO A 78 3.65 -9.99 -10.20
C PRO A 78 2.37 -9.16 -10.27
N ARG A 79 1.76 -9.05 -11.46
CA ARG A 79 0.49 -8.34 -11.64
C ARG A 79 -0.72 -9.27 -11.52
N ILE A 80 -1.85 -8.74 -11.04
CA ILE A 80 -3.07 -9.51 -10.79
C ILE A 80 -3.96 -9.68 -12.04
N GLY A 81 -3.92 -8.77 -13.03
CA GLY A 81 -4.84 -8.83 -14.18
C GLY A 81 -6.29 -8.43 -13.82
N PRO A 82 -7.33 -9.07 -14.40
CA PRO A 82 -8.73 -8.66 -14.24
C PRO A 82 -9.42 -9.27 -12.99
N THR A 83 -8.74 -9.24 -11.85
CA THR A 83 -9.27 -9.59 -10.52
C THR A 83 -9.05 -8.41 -9.58
N PHE A 84 -9.89 -8.26 -8.55
CA PHE A 84 -9.94 -7.05 -7.72
C PHE A 84 -9.88 -7.32 -6.21
N GLY A 85 -9.84 -8.59 -5.78
CA GLY A 85 -9.85 -8.96 -4.35
C GLY A 85 -8.71 -8.29 -3.59
N ALA A 86 -7.49 -8.46 -4.08
CA ALA A 86 -6.31 -7.80 -3.51
C ALA A 86 -6.41 -6.28 -3.42
N MET A 87 -7.07 -5.59 -4.36
CA MET A 87 -7.23 -4.13 -4.29
C MET A 87 -8.12 -3.72 -3.14
N MET A 88 -9.23 -4.43 -2.95
CA MET A 88 -10.17 -4.16 -1.84
C MET A 88 -9.51 -4.41 -0.48
N ILE A 89 -8.85 -5.56 -0.33
CA ILE A 89 -8.21 -5.95 0.93
C ILE A 89 -6.98 -5.09 1.23
N SER A 90 -6.18 -4.75 0.20
CA SER A 90 -5.06 -3.81 0.32
C SER A 90 -5.54 -2.43 0.77
N GLY A 91 -6.60 -1.88 0.17
CA GLY A 91 -7.17 -0.59 0.58
C GLY A 91 -7.70 -0.61 2.02
N GLN A 92 -8.36 -1.70 2.42
CA GLN A 92 -8.81 -1.88 3.81
C GLN A 92 -7.63 -1.90 4.79
N LYS A 93 -6.56 -2.65 4.48
CA LYS A 93 -5.33 -2.66 5.29
C LYS A 93 -4.71 -1.28 5.38
N ALA A 94 -4.65 -0.54 4.27
CA ALA A 94 -4.11 0.83 4.24
C ALA A 94 -4.90 1.78 5.15
N ALA A 95 -6.23 1.65 5.22
CA ALA A 95 -7.05 2.43 6.14
C ALA A 95 -6.69 2.16 7.61
N HIS A 96 -6.47 0.90 7.97
CA HIS A 96 -6.06 0.55 9.34
C HIS A 96 -4.62 0.96 9.66
N LEU A 97 -3.71 0.93 8.68
CA LEU A 97 -2.38 1.52 8.82
C LEU A 97 -2.46 3.03 9.05
N ALA A 98 -3.35 3.73 8.35
CA ALA A 98 -3.56 5.16 8.55
C ALA A 98 -4.13 5.48 9.95
N LEU A 99 -5.12 4.71 10.42
CA LEU A 99 -5.63 4.82 11.79
C LEU A 99 -4.52 4.60 12.83
N LYS A 100 -3.69 3.57 12.64
CA LYS A 100 -2.53 3.30 13.49
C LYS A 100 -1.54 4.47 13.50
N ALA A 101 -1.19 5.02 12.34
CA ALA A 101 -0.28 6.17 12.22
C ALA A 101 -0.85 7.45 12.85
N LEU A 102 -2.18 7.56 12.96
CA LEU A 102 -2.88 8.65 13.66
C LEU A 102 -3.04 8.39 15.18
N GLY A 103 -2.64 7.23 15.69
CA GLY A 103 -2.83 6.85 17.10
C GLY A 103 -4.28 6.53 17.46
N LEU A 104 -5.07 6.07 16.48
CA LEU A 104 -6.48 5.74 16.64
C LEU A 104 -6.71 4.23 16.74
N PRO A 105 -7.84 3.79 17.33
CA PRO A 105 -8.23 2.38 17.36
C PRO A 105 -8.23 1.76 15.97
N ASN A 106 -7.57 0.62 15.82
CA ASN A 106 -7.37 -0.03 14.54
C ASN A 106 -7.27 -1.54 14.69
N ALA A 107 -7.51 -2.26 13.60
CA ALA A 107 -7.59 -3.71 13.63
C ALA A 107 -6.22 -4.40 13.58
N LEU A 108 -5.15 -3.68 13.22
CA LEU A 108 -3.78 -4.21 13.26
C LEU A 108 -3.26 -4.34 14.70
N ASP A 109 -3.67 -3.43 15.57
CA ASP A 109 -3.34 -3.46 17.00
C ASP A 109 -4.42 -4.17 17.84
N GLY A 110 -5.46 -4.73 17.21
CA GLY A 110 -6.58 -5.41 17.90
C GLY A 110 -7.46 -4.48 18.74
N THR A 111 -7.38 -3.17 18.52
CA THR A 111 -8.10 -2.16 19.33
C THR A 111 -9.37 -1.63 18.68
N TYR A 112 -9.69 -2.07 17.45
CA TYR A 112 -10.85 -1.58 16.71
C TYR A 112 -12.17 -1.99 17.39
N PRO A 113 -13.02 -1.04 17.81
CA PRO A 113 -14.23 -1.34 18.61
C PRO A 113 -15.40 -1.83 17.76
N GLY A 114 -15.35 -1.64 16.44
CA GLY A 114 -16.40 -2.10 15.53
C GLY A 114 -16.28 -3.59 15.24
N SER A 115 -17.41 -4.28 15.14
CA SER A 115 -17.45 -5.56 14.44
C SER A 115 -17.20 -5.26 12.96
N ILE A 116 -16.01 -5.59 12.46
CA ILE A 116 -15.94 -5.98 11.05
C ILE A 116 -16.88 -7.20 10.97
N HIS A 117 -17.74 -7.28 9.94
CA HIS A 117 -18.58 -8.46 9.75
C HIS A 117 -17.74 -9.73 10.01
N PRO A 118 -18.27 -10.79 10.66
CA PRO A 118 -17.46 -11.95 11.04
C PRO A 118 -16.65 -12.54 9.87
N GLU A 119 -17.16 -12.42 8.65
CA GLU A 119 -16.50 -12.78 7.37
C GLU A 119 -15.36 -11.84 6.90
N LEU A 120 -15.20 -10.66 7.48
CA LEU A 120 -14.22 -9.62 7.10
C LEU A 120 -13.10 -9.51 8.15
N ILE A 121 -12.39 -10.61 8.40
CA ILE A 121 -11.13 -10.57 9.16
C ILE A 121 -10.05 -9.98 8.25
N LEU A 122 -9.22 -9.03 8.74
CA LEU A 122 -8.06 -8.58 7.97
C LEU A 122 -7.13 -9.76 7.71
N ALA A 123 -7.07 -10.21 6.46
CA ALA A 123 -6.14 -11.24 6.01
C ALA A 123 -4.65 -10.87 6.23
N ALA A 124 -4.36 -9.60 6.54
CA ALA A 124 -3.01 -9.03 6.54
C ALA A 124 -2.51 -8.55 7.92
N ALA A 125 -3.09 -9.03 9.03
CA ALA A 125 -2.66 -8.63 10.38
C ALA A 125 -1.21 -9.05 10.72
N VAL A 126 -0.56 -9.88 9.88
CA VAL A 126 0.84 -10.25 10.04
C VAL A 126 1.72 -9.18 9.40
N SER A 127 2.55 -8.50 10.19
CA SER A 127 3.51 -7.53 9.67
C SER A 127 4.55 -8.24 8.82
N ALA A 128 4.67 -7.89 7.54
CA ALA A 128 5.94 -8.07 6.87
C ALA A 128 6.95 -7.15 7.57
N GLU A 129 7.97 -7.74 8.18
CA GLU A 129 9.18 -7.06 8.61
C GLU A 129 9.60 -6.09 7.50
N THR A 130 9.98 -4.88 7.87
CA THR A 130 10.47 -3.84 6.96
C THR A 130 11.37 -4.45 5.89
N ALA A 131 10.82 -4.67 4.69
CA ALA A 131 11.62 -5.11 3.57
C ALA A 131 12.57 -3.96 3.25
N ASN A 132 13.85 -4.16 3.58
CA ASN A 132 14.92 -3.30 3.10
C ASN A 132 14.84 -3.32 1.57
N ALA A 133 14.60 -2.15 1.00
CA ALA A 133 14.74 -1.91 -0.43
C ALA A 133 16.22 -1.93 -0.84
#